data_AF-A0A022R070-F1
#
_entry.id   AF-A0A022R070-F1
#
_cell.length_a   1.000
_cell.length_b   1.000
_cell.length_c   1.000
_cell.angle_alpha   90.00
_cell.angle_beta   90.00
_cell.angle_gamma   90.00
#
_symmetry.space_group_name_H-M   'P 1'
#
loop_
_entity.id
_entity.type
_entity.pdbx_description
1 polymer ?
#
loop_
_entity_poly.entity_id
_entity_poly.type
_entity_poly.pdbx_seq_one_letter_code
_entity_poly.pdbx_strand_id
1 'polypeptide(L)'
;MQEVKWTKFFQVPPYNVAKAKEHRELMLRPAYPPISTEKQIPSVISEVTVVVNDTWKVGDLVDWWTTGCYWSGKITQLLGNDKAQ
;
A
#
# COMPACT_ATOMS: atom_id res chain seq x y z
N MET A 1 -23.28 23.08 4.83
CA MET A 1 -23.33 21.76 4.16
C MET A 1 -22.02 21.61 3.40
N GLN A 2 -21.25 20.56 3.68
CA GLN A 2 -19.96 20.33 3.03
C GLN A 2 -20.22 19.68 1.67
N GLU A 3 -19.67 20.28 0.61
CA GLU A 3 -19.88 19.84 -0.76
C GLU A 3 -19.12 18.52 -1.02
N VAL A 4 -19.82 17.50 -1.52
CA VAL A 4 -19.23 16.19 -1.80
C VAL A 4 -18.37 16.30 -3.05
N LYS A 5 -17.05 16.30 -2.86
CA LYS A 5 -16.08 16.32 -3.96
C LYS A 5 -15.84 14.89 -4.47
N TRP A 6 -16.39 14.58 -5.63
CA TRP A 6 -16.18 13.29 -6.28
C TRP A 6 -14.79 13.20 -6.91
N THR A 7 -14.00 12.22 -6.49
CA THR A 7 -12.70 11.90 -7.11
C THR A 7 -12.93 11.00 -8.32
N LYS A 8 -12.41 11.40 -9.48
CA LYS A 8 -12.40 10.52 -10.67
C LYS A 8 -11.45 9.35 -10.41
N PHE A 9 -11.95 8.12 -10.45
CA PHE A 9 -11.17 6.89 -10.23
C PHE A 9 -10.20 6.55 -11.36
N PHE A 10 -10.32 7.23 -12.49
CA PHE A 10 -9.60 6.94 -13.71
C PHE A 10 -8.78 8.16 -14.11
N GLN A 11 -7.50 7.95 -14.41
CA GLN A 11 -6.61 8.99 -14.95
C GLN A 11 -6.12 8.61 -16.34
N VAL A 12 -6.03 9.60 -17.21
CA VAL A 12 -5.38 9.42 -18.51
C VAL A 12 -3.87 9.40 -18.29
N PRO A 13 -3.13 8.39 -18.80
CA PRO A 13 -1.68 8.35 -18.70
C PRO A 13 -1.05 9.65 -19.23
N PRO A 14 -0.10 10.28 -18.51
CA PRO A 14 0.54 11.53 -18.96
C PRO A 14 1.49 11.30 -20.15
N TYR A 15 1.83 10.05 -20.44
CA TYR A 15 2.63 9.62 -21.59
C TYR A 15 1.72 8.79 -22.52
N ASN A 16 1.70 9.12 -23.82
CA ASN A 16 0.89 8.49 -24.91
C ASN A 16 -0.41 9.17 -25.36
N VAL A 17 -0.53 10.49 -25.25
CA VAL A 17 -1.71 11.25 -25.74
C VAL A 17 -2.02 10.99 -27.24
N ALA A 18 -1.01 10.70 -28.06
CA ALA A 18 -1.16 10.47 -29.50
C ALA A 18 -1.67 9.06 -29.91
N LYS A 19 -1.68 8.07 -29.00
CA LYS A 19 -2.14 6.69 -29.27
C LYS A 19 -3.47 6.34 -28.59
N ALA A 20 -4.25 7.35 -28.19
CA ALA A 20 -5.49 7.24 -27.43
C ALA A 20 -6.69 6.63 -28.19
N LYS A 21 -6.48 5.75 -29.17
CA LYS A 21 -7.55 5.00 -29.84
C LYS A 21 -8.02 3.77 -29.05
N GLU A 22 -7.23 3.32 -28.06
CA GLU A 22 -7.64 2.30 -27.09
C GLU A 22 -7.80 3.00 -25.73
N HIS A 23 -8.99 2.88 -25.11
CA HIS A 23 -9.26 3.36 -23.74
C HIS A 23 -8.28 2.69 -22.76
N ARG A 24 -7.15 3.34 -22.49
CA ARG A 24 -6.19 2.93 -21.47
C ARG A 24 -6.31 3.92 -20.31
N GLU A 25 -7.25 3.67 -19.45
CA GLU A 25 -7.43 4.43 -18.21
C GLU A 25 -6.59 3.81 -17.10
N LEU A 26 -5.80 4.63 -16.39
CA LEU A 26 -5.11 4.21 -15.18
C LEU A 26 -6.13 4.17 -14.04
N MET A 27 -6.33 3.00 -13.46
CA MET A 27 -7.12 2.83 -12.25
C MET A 27 -6.35 3.41 -11.06
N LEU A 28 -6.92 4.44 -10.44
CA LEU A 28 -6.46 4.90 -9.13
C LEU A 28 -6.87 3.85 -8.10
N ARG A 29 -5.88 3.19 -7.50
CA ARG A 29 -6.13 2.39 -6.30
C ARG A 29 -6.46 3.34 -5.15
N PRO A 30 -7.47 2.99 -4.32
CA PRO A 30 -7.62 3.61 -3.01
C PRO A 30 -6.31 3.56 -2.23
N ALA A 31 -6.11 4.55 -1.36
CA ALA A 31 -4.98 4.51 -0.43
C ALA A 31 -5.04 3.22 0.39
N TYR A 32 -3.87 2.64 0.68
CA TYR A 32 -3.80 1.53 1.62
C TYR A 32 -4.37 1.97 2.98
N PRO A 33 -5.07 1.07 3.70
CA PRO A 33 -5.51 1.37 5.06
C PRO A 33 -4.29 1.70 5.93
N PRO A 34 -4.45 2.56 6.96
CA PRO A 34 -3.40 2.82 7.93
C PRO A 34 -2.87 1.51 8.53
N ILE A 35 -1.55 1.43 8.71
CA ILE A 35 -0.89 0.29 9.34
C ILE A 35 -0.40 0.74 10.71
N SER A 36 -0.74 -0.02 11.76
CA SER A 36 -0.24 0.20 13.11
C SER A 36 0.37 -1.09 13.67
N THR A 37 1.37 -0.96 14.52
CA THR A 37 1.96 -2.09 15.22
C THR A 37 1.11 -2.47 16.42
N GLU A 38 1.13 -3.73 16.84
CA GLU A 38 0.40 -4.19 18.04
C GLU A 38 0.67 -3.30 19.28
N LYS A 39 1.89 -2.77 19.41
CA LYS A 39 2.30 -1.88 20.51
C LYS A 39 1.75 -0.46 20.41
N GLN A 40 1.28 -0.05 19.24
CA GLN A 40 0.81 1.30 18.92
C GLN A 40 -0.70 1.35 18.61
N ILE A 41 -1.45 0.28 18.90
CA ILE A 41 -2.91 0.29 18.76
C ILE A 41 -3.50 1.28 19.78
N PRO A 42 -4.20 2.34 19.34
CA PRO A 42 -4.90 3.22 20.25
C PRO A 42 -6.09 2.48 20.90
N SER A 43 -6.45 2.86 22.13
CA SER A 43 -7.57 2.26 22.87
C SER A 43 -8.94 2.45 22.19
N VAL A 44 -9.02 3.39 21.24
CA VAL A 44 -10.20 3.64 20.42
C VAL A 44 -9.78 3.61 18.95
N ILE A 45 -10.37 2.69 18.18
CA ILE A 45 -10.12 2.55 16.74
C ILE A 45 -11.25 3.30 16.01
N SER A 46 -10.94 4.47 15.43
CA SER A 46 -11.91 5.28 14.67
C SER A 46 -12.02 4.91 13.19
N GLU A 47 -11.01 4.23 12.65
CA GLU A 47 -10.91 3.87 11.22
C GLU A 47 -10.35 2.44 11.05
N VAL A 48 -10.67 1.80 9.92
CA VAL A 48 -10.15 0.46 9.58
C VAL A 48 -8.63 0.52 9.48
N THR A 49 -7.94 -0.09 10.46
CA THR A 49 -6.48 -0.11 10.57
C THR A 49 -5.99 -1.54 10.49
N VAL A 50 -4.96 -1.80 9.70
CA VAL A 50 -4.28 -3.09 9.68
C VAL A 50 -3.30 -3.12 10.85
N VAL A 51 -3.50 -4.09 11.74
CA VAL A 51 -2.57 -4.34 12.85
C VAL A 51 -1.53 -5.35 12.41
N VAL A 52 -0.26 -4.96 12.47
CA VAL A 52 0.87 -5.86 12.19
C VAL A 52 1.57 -6.25 13.48
N ASN A 53 1.95 -7.52 13.56
CA ASN A 53 2.88 -7.98 14.59
C ASN A 53 4.29 -7.50 14.21
N ASP A 54 5.01 -6.94 15.17
CA ASP A 54 6.39 -6.43 14.95
C ASP A 54 7.40 -7.54 14.64
N THR A 55 7.03 -8.81 14.83
CA THR A 55 7.95 -9.94 14.70
C THR A 55 7.74 -10.64 13.37
N TRP A 56 8.62 -10.37 12.40
CA TRP A 56 8.67 -11.09 11.14
C TRP A 56 8.97 -12.58 11.34
N LYS A 57 8.30 -13.41 10.55
CA LYS A 57 8.49 -14.87 10.52
C LYS A 57 8.74 -15.34 9.10
N VAL A 58 9.47 -16.45 8.99
CA VAL A 58 9.59 -17.15 7.71
C VAL A 58 8.20 -17.56 7.25
N GLY A 59 7.84 -17.17 6.04
CA GLY A 59 6.53 -17.40 5.47
C GLY A 59 5.67 -16.15 5.34
N ASP A 60 5.96 -15.09 6.09
CA ASP A 60 5.19 -13.85 6.07
C ASP A 60 5.30 -13.16 4.70
N LEU A 61 4.17 -12.61 4.24
CA LEU A 61 4.13 -11.71 3.09
C LEU A 61 4.33 -10.28 3.59
N VAL A 62 5.32 -9.61 3.05
CA VAL A 62 5.69 -8.25 3.45
C VAL A 62 5.79 -7.33 2.25
N ASP A 63 5.42 -6.07 2.49
CA ASP A 63 5.65 -4.98 1.57
C ASP A 63 6.81 -4.12 2.07
N TRP A 64 7.71 -3.70 1.19
CA TRP A 64 8.79 -2.78 1.54
C TRP A 64 9.00 -1.72 0.46
N TRP A 65 9.46 -0.55 0.88
CA TRP A 65 9.81 0.53 -0.03
C TRP A 65 11.29 0.45 -0.39
N THR A 66 11.58 0.32 -1.68
CA THR A 66 12.94 0.50 -2.20
C THR A 66 12.87 1.02 -3.63
N THR A 67 13.96 1.63 -4.10
CA THR A 67 14.07 2.10 -5.50
C THR A 67 12.93 2.99 -5.99
N GLY A 68 12.25 3.72 -5.09
CA GLY A 68 11.17 4.64 -5.44
C GLY A 68 9.80 3.97 -5.65
N CYS A 69 9.63 2.71 -5.26
CA CYS A 69 8.34 2.01 -5.30
C CYS A 69 8.18 1.00 -4.15
N TYR A 70 6.95 0.55 -3.93
CA TYR A 70 6.66 -0.58 -3.05
C TYR A 70 6.83 -1.90 -3.78
N TRP A 71 7.43 -2.86 -3.10
CA TRP A 71 7.59 -4.25 -3.53
C TRP A 71 6.90 -5.15 -2.52
N SER A 72 6.38 -6.28 -3.00
CA SER A 72 5.77 -7.32 -2.18
C SER A 72 6.55 -8.62 -2.34
N GLY A 73 6.70 -9.37 -1.26
CA GLY A 73 7.49 -10.60 -1.26
C GLY A 73 7.22 -11.47 -0.04
N LYS A 74 7.77 -12.68 -0.05
CA LYS A 74 7.63 -13.65 1.03
C LYS A 74 8.97 -13.81 1.73
N ILE A 75 8.99 -13.69 3.06
CA ILE A 75 10.20 -13.96 3.84
C ILE A 75 10.55 -15.43 3.77
N THR A 76 11.75 -15.73 3.30
CA THR A 76 12.35 -17.05 3.20
C THR A 76 13.33 -17.33 4.34
N GLN A 77 13.99 -16.30 4.87
CA GLN A 77 14.98 -16.42 5.93
C GLN A 77 15.03 -15.17 6.82
N LEU A 78 15.18 -15.36 8.13
CA LEU A 78 15.52 -14.29 9.07
C LEU A 78 17.04 -14.24 9.26
N LEU A 79 17.63 -13.07 9.08
CA LEU A 79 19.08 -12.87 9.11
C LEU A 79 19.59 -12.25 10.43
N GLY A 80 18.67 -11.89 11.34
CA GLY A 80 18.99 -11.14 12.57
C GLY A 80 19.21 -9.64 12.32
N ASN A 81 19.38 -8.86 13.39
CA ASN A 81 19.53 -7.40 13.35
C ASN A 81 18.46 -6.72 12.47
N ASP A 82 17.20 -7.14 12.61
CA ASP A 82 16.04 -6.63 11.87
C ASP A 82 16.16 -6.76 10.35
N LYS A 83 16.86 -7.80 9.88
CA LYS A 83 16.99 -8.15 8.46
C LYS A 83 16.34 -9.48 8.15
N ALA A 84 15.76 -9.55 6.95
CA ALA A 84 15.18 -10.75 6.37
C ALA A 84 15.45 -10.81 4.87
N GLN A 85 15.31 -12.00 4.30
CA GLN A 85 15.41 -12.31 2.88
C GLN A 85 14.21 -13.11 2.43
#